data_AF-A0A1K2H8F3-F1
#
_entry.id   AF-A0A1K2H8F3-F1
#
_cell.length_a   1.000
_cell.length_b   1.000
_cell.length_c   1.000
_cell.angle_alpha   90.00
_cell.angle_beta   90.00
_cell.angle_gamma   90.00
#
_symmetry.space_group_name_H-M   'P 1'
#
loop_
_entity.id
_entity.type
_entity.pdbx_description
1 polymer ?
#
loop_
_entity_poly.entity_id
_entity_poly.type
_entity_poly.pdbx_seq_one_letter_code
_entity_poly.pdbx_strand_id
1 'polypeptide(L)'
;MNIIEAIKKALQENKAITNPDDLEGGLAFLPTNSDCFGIVLMPTEPILDRKDGISTEVWQAPGRFWNPRAADLLREDWELV
;
A
#
# COMPACT_ATOMS: atom_id res chain seq x y z
N MET A 1 -12.35 -9.16 -3.00
CA MET A 1 -13.02 -8.37 -4.06
C MET A 1 -12.11 -8.31 -5.28
N ASN A 2 -12.64 -8.07 -6.48
CA ASN A 2 -11.75 -7.66 -7.57
C ASN A 2 -11.27 -6.21 -7.35
N ILE A 3 -10.22 -5.80 -8.07
CA ILE A 3 -9.59 -4.49 -7.86
C ILE A 3 -10.55 -3.32 -8.15
N ILE A 4 -11.46 -3.46 -9.12
CA ILE A 4 -12.42 -2.41 -9.48
C ILE A 4 -13.44 -2.19 -8.36
N GLU A 5 -13.95 -3.26 -7.77
CA GLU A 5 -14.86 -3.23 -6.63
C GLU A 5 -14.19 -2.62 -5.40
N ALA A 6 -12.97 -3.07 -5.10
CA ALA A 6 -12.19 -2.58 -3.96
C ALA A 6 -11.93 -1.07 -4.08
N ILE A 7 -11.49 -0.58 -5.25
CA ILE A 7 -11.25 0.85 -5.49
C ILE A 7 -12.53 1.68 -5.30
N LYS A 8 -13.66 1.24 -5.87
CA LYS A 8 -14.94 1.96 -5.73
C LYS A 8 -15.34 2.10 -4.26
N LYS A 9 -15.22 1.01 -3.50
CA LYS A 9 -15.58 0.98 -2.09
C LYS A 9 -14.62 1.83 -1.24
N ALA A 10 -13.32 1.74 -1.51
CA ALA A 10 -12.28 2.51 -0.84
C ALA A 10 -12.45 4.03 -1.02
N LEU A 11 -12.80 4.48 -2.23
CA LEU A 11 -13.09 5.90 -2.49
C LEU A 11 -14.33 6.40 -1.73
N GLN A 12 -15.34 5.56 -1.57
CA GLN A 12 -16.55 5.90 -0.81
C GLN A 12 -16.30 5.94 0.69
N GLU A 13 -15.47 5.02 1.20
CA GLU A 13 -15.18 4.87 2.62
C GLU A 13 -13.95 5.64 3.10
N ASN A 14 -13.23 6.29 2.19
CA ASN A 14 -11.94 6.97 2.44
C ASN A 14 -10.92 6.03 3.13
N LYS A 15 -10.78 4.82 2.57
CA LYS A 15 -9.89 3.75 3.07
C LYS A 15 -8.84 3.34 2.03
N ALA A 16 -7.84 2.59 2.47
CA ALA A 16 -6.92 1.94 1.57
C ALA A 16 -7.47 0.56 1.11
N ILE A 17 -6.85 -0.01 0.08
CA ILE A 17 -7.03 -1.41 -0.32
C ILE A 17 -5.74 -2.19 -0.10
N THR A 18 -5.84 -3.51 0.07
CA THR A 18 -4.69 -4.43 0.11
C THR A 18 -5.11 -5.82 -0.38
N ASN A 19 -4.17 -6.75 -0.43
CA ASN A 19 -4.43 -8.20 -0.54
C ASN A 19 -3.53 -8.93 0.49
N PRO A 20 -3.73 -10.23 0.76
CA PRO A 20 -2.99 -10.94 1.80
C PRO A 20 -1.46 -10.85 1.67
N ASP A 21 -0.93 -10.95 0.45
CA ASP A 21 0.52 -10.93 0.19
C ASP A 21 1.10 -9.54 0.48
N ASP A 22 0.41 -8.49 0.03
CA ASP A 22 0.82 -7.10 0.26
C ASP A 22 0.65 -6.71 1.74
N LEU A 23 -0.39 -7.18 2.41
CA LEU A 23 -0.61 -6.94 3.84
C LEU A 23 0.47 -7.58 4.71
N GLU A 24 0.90 -8.82 4.40
CA GLU A 24 2.04 -9.46 5.04
C GLU A 24 3.33 -8.65 4.85
N GLY A 25 3.49 -8.02 3.68
CA GLY A 25 4.58 -7.09 3.38
C GLY A 25 4.44 -5.69 3.99
N GLY A 26 3.39 -5.44 4.76
CA GLY A 26 3.13 -4.12 5.35
C GLY A 26 2.73 -3.07 4.33
N LEU A 27 2.05 -3.46 3.25
CA LEU A 27 1.68 -2.58 2.14
C LEU A 27 0.17 -2.37 2.08
N ALA A 28 -0.21 -1.12 1.80
CA ALA A 28 -1.57 -0.72 1.52
C ALA A 28 -1.58 0.31 0.38
N PHE A 29 -2.67 0.34 -0.38
CA PHE A 29 -2.81 1.14 -1.58
C PHE A 29 -3.95 2.12 -1.40
N LEU A 30 -3.68 3.42 -1.46
CA LEU A 30 -4.71 4.45 -1.33
C LEU A 30 -5.20 4.89 -2.72
N PRO A 31 -6.41 4.53 -3.15
CA PRO A 31 -6.92 4.97 -4.44
C PRO A 31 -7.26 6.46 -4.38
N THR A 32 -6.82 7.23 -5.37
CA THR A 32 -7.17 8.65 -5.51
C THR A 32 -7.82 8.91 -6.87
N ASN A 33 -8.63 9.97 -6.96
CA ASN A 33 -9.35 10.38 -8.17
C ASN A 33 -8.73 11.62 -8.86
N SER A 34 -7.60 12.13 -8.35
CA SER A 34 -7.06 13.44 -8.72
C SER A 34 -5.68 13.42 -9.40
N ASP A 35 -5.05 12.27 -9.61
CA ASP A 35 -3.77 12.16 -10.32
C ASP A 35 -3.47 10.71 -10.77
N CYS A 36 -2.31 10.45 -11.39
CA CYS A 36 -1.79 9.09 -11.62
C CYS A 36 -1.99 8.21 -10.37
N PHE A 37 -2.36 6.93 -10.54
CA PHE A 37 -2.58 5.99 -9.43
C PHE A 37 -1.39 5.99 -8.46
N GLY A 38 -1.52 6.79 -7.40
CA GLY A 38 -0.44 7.12 -6.49
C GLY A 38 -0.53 6.19 -5.30
N ILE A 39 0.29 5.15 -5.32
CA ILE A 39 0.39 4.25 -4.19
C ILE A 39 1.30 4.86 -3.16
N VAL A 40 0.79 4.99 -1.94
CA VAL A 40 1.55 5.41 -0.77
C VAL A 40 1.96 4.13 -0.06
N LEU A 41 3.17 3.63 -0.30
CA LEU A 41 3.71 2.48 0.44
C LEU A 41 3.98 2.92 1.89
N MET A 42 2.99 2.80 2.77
CA MET A 42 3.13 3.15 4.17
C MET A 42 3.80 1.98 4.91
N PRO A 43 5.04 2.08 5.38
CA PRO A 43 5.57 1.06 6.27
C PRO A 43 4.67 0.92 7.50
N THR A 44 4.29 -0.31 7.84
CA THR A 44 3.51 -0.63 9.04
C THR A 44 4.38 -0.76 10.29
N GLU A 45 5.70 -0.89 10.11
CA GLU A 45 6.68 -1.00 11.18
C GLU A 45 7.88 -0.07 10.92
N PRO A 46 8.48 0.52 11.96
CA PRO A 46 9.70 1.29 11.81
C PRO A 46 10.90 0.38 11.53
N ILE A 47 11.83 0.86 10.70
CA ILE A 47 13.14 0.19 10.51
C ILE A 47 14.19 0.79 11.45
N LEU A 48 15.22 0.01 11.78
CA LEU A 48 16.38 0.53 12.50
C LEU A 48 17.41 1.10 11.52
N ASP A 49 17.57 2.42 11.49
CA ASP A 49 18.69 3.08 10.81
C ASP A 49 19.86 3.21 11.79
N ARG A 50 21.06 2.81 11.35
CA ARG A 50 22.26 2.87 12.17
C ARG A 50 23.23 3.90 11.59
N LYS A 51 23.38 5.02 12.30
CA LYS A 51 24.35 6.07 11.97
C LYS A 51 25.26 6.34 13.16
N ASP A 52 26.56 6.40 12.90
CA ASP A 52 27.59 6.69 13.90
C ASP A 52 27.51 5.81 15.16
N GLY A 53 27.11 4.54 15.00
CA GLY A 53 26.96 3.58 16.09
C GLY A 53 25.67 3.68 16.89
N ILE A 54 24.81 4.67 16.61
CA ILE A 54 23.50 4.87 17.24
C ILE A 54 22.41 4.27 16.34
N SER A 55 21.58 3.40 16.90
CA SER A 55 20.41 2.85 16.21
C SER A 55 19.18 3.69 16.52
N THR A 56 18.48 4.15 15.48
CA THR A 56 17.26 4.96 15.60
C THR A 56 16.13 4.30 14.82
N GLU A 57 14.94 4.26 15.40
CA GLU A 57 13.74 3.86 14.65
C GLU A 57 13.36 4.95 13.65
N VAL A 58 13.21 4.55 12.39
CA VAL A 58 12.84 5.45 11.29
C VAL A 58 11.70 4.84 10.50
N TRP A 59 10.67 5.64 10.27
CA TRP A 59 9.60 5.31 9.36
C TRP A 59 10.09 5.61 7.94
N GLN A 60 10.12 4.59 7.08
CA GLN A 60 10.47 4.81 5.67
C GLN A 60 9.48 5.78 5.04
N ALA A 61 9.99 6.73 4.25
CA ALA A 61 9.13 7.60 3.46
C ALA A 61 8.35 6.74 2.45
N PRO A 62 7.04 6.99 2.26
CA PRO A 62 6.26 6.17 1.38
C PRO A 62 6.78 6.25 -0.06
N GLY A 63 7.09 5.08 -0.63
CA GLY A 63 7.45 4.95 -2.03
C GLY A 63 6.26 5.27 -2.93
N ARG A 64 6.51 5.88 -4.09
CA ARG A 64 5.49 6.48 -4.98
C ARG A 64 5.13 5.65 -6.21
N PHE A 65 5.66 4.44 -6.37
CA PHE A 65 5.50 3.67 -7.61
C PHE A 65 5.09 2.23 -7.33
N TRP A 66 3.95 1.84 -7.87
CA TRP A 66 3.53 0.44 -8.03
C TRP A 66 3.39 0.15 -9.50
N ASN A 67 4.03 -0.93 -9.92
CA ASN A 67 3.96 -1.43 -11.28
C ASN A 67 3.27 -2.79 -11.23
N PRO A 68 1.93 -2.86 -11.36
CA PRO A 68 1.20 -4.09 -11.17
C PRO A 68 1.58 -5.13 -12.23
N ARG A 69 1.71 -6.37 -11.79
CA ARG A 69 1.72 -7.52 -12.68
C ARG A 69 0.30 -7.80 -13.15
N ALA A 70 0.15 -8.47 -14.29
CA ALA A 70 -1.15 -8.93 -14.76
C ALA A 70 -1.88 -9.78 -13.71
N ALA A 71 -1.14 -10.58 -12.93
CA ALA A 71 -1.68 -11.36 -11.83
C ALA A 71 -2.37 -10.47 -10.79
N ASP A 72 -1.75 -9.35 -10.40
CA ASP A 72 -2.26 -8.42 -9.39
C ASP A 72 -3.63 -7.82 -9.81
N LEU A 73 -3.79 -7.53 -11.10
CA LEU A 73 -5.04 -7.00 -11.67
C LEU A 73 -6.16 -8.04 -11.77
N LEU A 74 -5.81 -9.33 -11.87
CA LEU A 74 -6.74 -10.45 -12.01
C LEU A 74 -7.11 -11.11 -10.68
N ARG A 75 -6.54 -10.63 -9.56
CA ARG A 75 -6.86 -11.12 -8.22
C ARG A 75 -8.29 -10.79 -7.82
N GLU A 76 -8.87 -11.68 -7.02
CA GLU A 76 -10.22 -11.52 -6.45
C GLU A 76 -10.24 -11.43 -4.91
N ASP A 77 -9.06 -11.33 -4.29
CA ASP A 77 -8.86 -11.29 -2.84
C ASP A 77 -8.46 -9.90 -2.34
N TRP A 78 -8.82 -8.83 -3.05
CA TRP A 78 -8.63 -7.46 -2.56
C TRP A 78 -9.56 -7.15 -1.38
N GLU A 79 -9.05 -6.43 -0.39
CA GLU A 79 -9.69 -6.08 0.88
C GLU A 79 -9.52 -4.58 1.18
N LEU A 80 -10.31 -4.05 2.13
CA LEU A 80 -10.15 -2.68 2.65
C LEU A 80 -9.34 -2.70 3.95
N VAL A 81 -8.53 -1.65 4.15
CA VAL A 81 -7.75 -1.42 5.37
C VAL A 81 -8.06 -0.05 5.96
#